data_AF-A0A8H6EG55-F1
#
_entry.id   AF-A0A8H6EG55-F1
#
_cell.length_a   1.000
_cell.length_b   1.000
_cell.length_c   1.000
_cell.angle_alpha   90.00
_cell.angle_beta   90.00
_cell.angle_gamma   90.00
#
_symmetry.space_group_name_H-M   'P 1'
#
loop_
_entity.id
_entity.type
_entity.pdbx_description
1 polymer ?
#
loop_
_entity_poly.entity_id
_entity_poly.type
_entity_poly.pdbx_seq_one_letter_code
_entity_poly.pdbx_strand_id
1 'polypeptide(L)'
;MTSKTSGALEDMAYKQSNKHEPPDFTIKCKGHSFLVHKDVFAPQSKPLGAAMDTEKFLEGTKREMILSDENDDPEIVALMVQFLYSGEYTISFPSNTSSSARSSSDEAIRCIRHVALHIFSDLWYIPSLQVFTLLNLQTTLSHLPLSYFASVLRYIYEETPGSYTRVRQVAVKALMERFTVGEIMKVKELRELLSADGECAVDLLVWGEERRVKRERRVGRDWEQSAVRGRRVCEESMGMKGDILGETTGWADNTGARF
;
A
#
# COMPACT_ATOMS: atom_id res chain seq x y z
N MET A 1 -20.68 -15.55 32.75
CA MET A 1 -20.65 -16.21 31.42
C MET A 1 -19.40 -15.74 30.71
N THR A 2 -18.31 -16.49 30.85
CA THR A 2 -16.99 -16.16 30.30
C THR A 2 -16.88 -16.78 28.90
N SER A 3 -16.83 -15.93 27.88
CA SER A 3 -16.73 -16.33 26.47
C SER A 3 -15.35 -16.92 26.17
N LYS A 4 -15.32 -18.23 25.94
CA LYS A 4 -14.20 -18.98 25.36
C LYS A 4 -13.86 -18.44 23.96
N THR A 5 -12.73 -17.77 23.83
CA THR A 5 -12.11 -17.43 22.53
C THR A 5 -10.58 -17.65 22.52
N SER A 6 -10.01 -18.39 23.48
CA SER A 6 -8.56 -18.55 23.62
C SER A 6 -7.91 -19.61 22.71
N GLY A 7 -8.67 -20.54 22.13
CA GLY A 7 -8.10 -21.74 21.51
C GLY A 7 -7.54 -21.62 20.08
N ALA A 8 -7.71 -20.49 19.39
CA ALA A 8 -7.30 -20.37 17.99
C ALA A 8 -5.88 -19.83 17.79
N LEU A 9 -5.36 -19.04 18.73
CA LEU A 9 -4.04 -18.40 18.62
C LEU A 9 -2.91 -19.21 19.25
N GLU A 10 -3.21 -20.11 20.19
CA GLU A 10 -2.22 -20.88 20.96
C GLU A 10 -1.46 -21.93 20.11
N ASP A 11 -1.94 -22.27 18.91
CA ASP A 11 -1.46 -23.42 18.11
C ASP A 11 -0.90 -23.08 16.71
N MET A 12 -0.73 -21.79 16.37
CA MET A 12 -0.40 -21.41 14.98
C MET A 12 1.03 -21.75 14.52
N ALA A 13 2.01 -21.83 15.43
CA ALA A 13 3.41 -21.81 15.03
C ALA A 13 4.05 -23.18 14.72
N TYR A 14 3.36 -24.29 14.98
CA TYR A 14 3.93 -25.64 14.81
C TYR A 14 3.70 -26.26 13.41
N LYS A 15 2.74 -25.78 12.60
CA LYS A 15 2.23 -26.56 11.45
C LYS A 15 2.99 -26.39 10.11
N GLN A 16 4.02 -25.55 10.01
CA GLN A 16 4.60 -25.19 8.70
C GLN A 16 6.07 -25.55 8.47
N SER A 17 6.81 -26.05 9.47
CA SER A 17 8.15 -26.59 9.21
C SER A 17 8.05 -28.04 8.73
N ASN A 18 8.23 -28.26 7.42
CA ASN A 18 8.42 -29.60 6.84
C ASN A 18 9.81 -30.20 7.16
N LYS A 19 10.59 -29.59 8.07
CA LYS A 19 11.85 -30.13 8.57
C LYS A 19 11.64 -30.57 10.02
N HIS A 20 11.90 -31.85 10.26
CA HIS A 20 11.55 -32.68 11.43
C HIS A 20 12.08 -32.25 12.82
N GLU A 21 12.49 -31.00 13.04
CA GLU A 21 12.98 -30.56 14.35
C GLU A 21 11.87 -29.87 15.16
N PRO A 22 11.81 -30.11 16.48
CA PRO A 22 10.86 -29.42 17.34
C PRO A 22 11.27 -27.94 17.50
N PRO A 23 10.30 -27.04 17.72
CA PRO A 23 10.59 -25.63 18.00
C PRO A 23 11.49 -25.50 19.24
N ASP A 24 12.53 -24.69 19.13
CA ASP A 24 13.60 -24.55 20.12
C ASP A 24 13.57 -23.20 20.87
N PHE A 25 12.53 -22.38 20.61
CA PHE A 25 12.32 -21.09 21.26
C PHE A 25 10.83 -20.78 21.45
N THR A 26 10.50 -19.99 22.47
CA THR A 26 9.12 -19.54 22.73
C THR A 26 9.04 -18.03 22.81
N ILE A 27 8.12 -17.42 22.06
CA ILE A 27 7.76 -16.01 22.22
C ILE A 27 6.45 -15.95 22.99
N LYS A 28 6.43 -15.29 24.15
CA LYS A 28 5.20 -15.09 24.93
C LYS A 28 4.74 -13.66 24.79
N CYS A 29 3.45 -13.45 24.50
CA CYS A 29 2.84 -12.13 24.39
C CYS A 29 1.48 -12.13 25.06
N LYS A 30 1.32 -11.35 26.14
CA LYS A 30 0.03 -11.15 26.87
C LYS A 30 -0.77 -12.45 27.10
N GLY A 31 -0.10 -13.51 27.55
CA GLY A 31 -0.72 -14.81 27.85
C GLY A 31 -0.75 -15.80 26.67
N HIS A 32 -0.44 -15.37 25.46
CA HIS A 32 -0.25 -16.24 24.31
C HIS A 32 1.20 -16.71 24.21
N SER A 33 1.41 -17.94 23.75
CA SER A 33 2.76 -18.50 23.53
C SER A 33 2.88 -18.96 22.08
N PHE A 34 3.96 -18.55 21.42
CA PHE A 34 4.28 -18.90 20.04
C PHE A 34 5.57 -19.71 20.05
N LEU A 35 5.48 -20.99 19.70
CA LEU A 35 6.63 -21.89 19.59
C LEU A 35 7.32 -21.70 18.24
N VAL A 36 8.57 -21.26 18.23
CA VAL A 36 9.28 -20.87 17.01
C VAL A 36 10.64 -21.56 16.89
N HIS A 37 11.19 -21.59 15.67
CA HIS A 37 12.53 -22.07 15.39
C HIS A 37 13.50 -20.90 15.25
N LYS A 38 14.61 -20.93 16.01
CA LYS A 38 15.64 -19.89 15.99
C LYS A 38 16.25 -19.73 14.60
N ASP A 39 16.47 -20.82 13.89
CA ASP A 39 17.08 -20.84 12.55
C ASP A 39 16.20 -20.16 11.48
N VAL A 40 14.89 -20.10 11.68
CA VAL A 40 13.96 -19.34 10.83
C VAL A 40 13.94 -17.86 11.19
N PHE A 41 13.92 -17.54 12.48
CA PHE A 41 13.71 -16.16 12.96
C PHE A 41 14.98 -15.32 12.97
N ALA A 42 16.08 -15.86 13.49
CA ALA A 42 17.33 -15.14 13.70
C ALA A 42 17.92 -14.52 12.41
N PRO A 43 17.87 -15.18 11.24
CA PRO A 43 18.38 -14.58 10.00
C PRO A 43 17.53 -13.42 9.47
N GLN A 44 16.25 -13.36 9.83
CA GLN A 44 15.30 -12.39 9.26
C GLN A 44 15.27 -11.06 10.03
N SER A 45 15.78 -11.04 11.26
CA SER A 45 15.83 -9.87 12.12
C SER A 45 17.07 -9.90 12.99
N LYS A 46 17.88 -8.84 12.88
CA LYS A 46 19.06 -8.66 13.74
C LYS A 46 18.70 -8.61 15.24
N PRO A 47 17.71 -7.82 15.70
CA PRO A 47 17.37 -7.80 17.13
C PRO A 47 16.80 -9.14 17.61
N LEU A 48 15.96 -9.82 16.81
CA LEU A 48 15.48 -11.17 17.19
C LEU A 48 16.63 -12.18 17.24
N GLY A 49 17.54 -12.16 16.25
CA GLY A 49 18.71 -13.02 16.24
C GLY A 49 19.65 -12.77 17.42
N ALA A 50 19.81 -11.51 17.83
CA ALA A 50 20.55 -11.17 19.04
C ALA A 50 19.83 -11.69 20.30
N ALA A 51 18.53 -11.47 20.44
CA ALA A 51 17.75 -11.95 21.59
C ALA A 51 17.75 -13.48 21.71
N MET A 52 17.78 -14.19 20.58
CA MET A 52 17.80 -15.67 20.54
C MET A 52 19.19 -16.28 20.75
N ASP A 53 20.25 -15.46 20.71
CA ASP A 53 21.65 -15.86 20.92
C ASP A 53 21.88 -16.24 22.39
N THR A 54 22.25 -17.50 22.62
CA THR A 54 22.48 -18.07 23.95
C THR A 54 23.64 -17.44 24.70
N GLU A 55 24.61 -16.85 24.00
CA GLU A 55 25.82 -16.32 24.62
C GLU A 55 25.66 -14.86 25.08
N LYS A 56 24.71 -14.13 24.48
CA LYS A 56 24.59 -12.67 24.66
C LYS A 56 23.42 -12.25 25.55
N PHE A 57 22.33 -13.02 25.56
CA PHE A 57 21.08 -12.60 26.18
C PHE A 57 20.44 -13.71 27.04
N LEU A 58 19.74 -13.29 28.10
CA LEU A 58 19.06 -14.21 29.02
C LEU A 58 17.91 -14.93 28.31
N GLU A 59 17.28 -14.26 27.37
CA GLU A 59 16.22 -14.75 26.50
C GLU A 59 16.71 -15.97 25.70
N GLY A 60 17.89 -15.87 25.08
CA GLY A 60 18.52 -16.96 24.34
C GLY A 60 18.82 -18.17 25.22
N THR A 61 19.34 -17.93 26.44
CA THR A 61 19.63 -18.97 27.45
C THR A 61 18.36 -19.65 27.97
N LYS A 62 17.32 -18.87 28.30
CA LYS A 62 16.02 -19.38 28.76
C LYS A 62 15.18 -19.99 27.64
N ARG A 63 15.58 -19.75 26.39
CA ARG A 63 14.83 -20.10 25.17
C ARG A 63 13.43 -19.50 25.15
N GLU A 64 13.29 -18.32 25.75
CA GLU A 64 12.02 -17.63 25.91
C GLU A 64 12.21 -16.13 25.82
N MET A 65 11.37 -15.46 25.03
CA MET A 65 11.24 -14.00 24.98
C MET A 65 9.84 -13.60 25.41
N ILE A 66 9.73 -12.60 26.30
CA ILE A 66 8.45 -12.11 26.82
C ILE A 66 8.21 -10.71 26.26
N LEU A 67 7.09 -10.56 25.55
CA LEU A 67 6.55 -9.32 25.03
C LEU A 67 5.38 -8.91 25.94
N SER A 68 5.64 -7.89 26.77
CA SER A 68 4.70 -7.43 27.80
C SER A 68 4.44 -5.94 27.76
N ASP A 69 4.88 -5.25 26.72
CA ASP A 69 4.63 -3.83 26.58
C ASP A 69 3.14 -3.58 26.29
N GLU A 70 2.65 -2.40 26.69
CA GLU A 70 1.23 -2.03 26.52
C GLU A 70 0.81 -2.08 25.05
N ASN A 71 1.75 -1.79 24.14
CA ASN A 71 1.52 -1.77 22.69
C ASN A 71 1.71 -3.13 22.02
N ASP A 72 2.15 -4.17 22.74
CA ASP A 72 2.31 -5.50 22.17
C ASP A 72 0.94 -6.16 21.97
N ASP A 73 0.59 -6.48 20.74
CA ASP A 73 -0.65 -7.17 20.41
C ASP A 73 -0.36 -8.62 19.98
N PRO A 74 -0.89 -9.64 20.69
CA PRO A 74 -0.67 -11.04 20.33
C PRO A 74 -1.14 -11.38 18.91
N GLU A 75 -2.14 -10.69 18.36
CA GLU A 75 -2.56 -10.89 16.98
C GLU A 75 -1.50 -10.40 15.98
N ILE A 76 -0.86 -9.26 16.26
CA ILE A 76 0.22 -8.71 15.44
C ILE A 76 1.46 -9.62 15.50
N VAL A 77 1.78 -10.13 16.69
CA VAL A 77 2.85 -11.14 16.86
C VAL A 77 2.53 -12.40 16.06
N ALA A 78 1.30 -12.89 16.09
CA ALA A 78 0.88 -14.06 15.32
C ALA A 78 1.05 -13.85 13.80
N LEU A 79 0.68 -12.67 13.29
CA LEU A 79 0.87 -12.32 11.87
C LEU A 79 2.35 -12.23 11.49
N MET A 80 3.19 -11.64 12.35
CA MET A 80 4.64 -11.63 12.14
C MET A 80 5.18 -13.07 12.09
N VAL A 81 4.81 -13.91 13.05
CA VAL A 81 5.23 -15.32 13.10
C VAL A 81 4.81 -16.05 11.81
N GLN A 82 3.56 -15.90 11.38
CA GLN A 82 3.07 -16.48 10.13
C GLN A 82 3.91 -16.05 8.92
N PHE A 83 4.23 -14.76 8.84
CA PHE A 83 5.05 -14.21 7.77
C PHE A 83 6.47 -14.78 7.77
N LEU A 84 7.12 -14.86 8.93
CA LEU A 84 8.50 -15.35 9.01
C LEU A 84 8.63 -16.82 8.58
N TYR A 85 7.57 -17.63 8.73
CA TYR A 85 7.57 -19.00 8.23
C TYR A 85 7.19 -19.14 6.75
N SER A 86 6.21 -18.37 6.29
CA SER A 86 5.59 -18.61 4.98
C SER A 86 5.93 -17.56 3.92
N GLY A 87 6.48 -16.41 4.32
CA GLY A 87 6.65 -15.23 3.48
C GLY A 87 5.37 -14.42 3.26
N GLU A 88 4.24 -14.86 3.82
CA GLU A 88 2.93 -14.22 3.67
C GLU A 88 2.16 -14.23 5.01
N TYR A 89 1.13 -13.41 5.13
CA TYR A 89 0.22 -13.46 6.28
C TYR A 89 -1.21 -13.14 5.84
N THR A 90 -2.18 -13.62 6.62
CA THR A 90 -3.60 -13.47 6.28
C THR A 90 -4.40 -12.95 7.47
N ILE A 91 -5.12 -11.86 7.25
CA ILE A 91 -6.02 -11.29 8.27
C ILE A 91 -7.42 -11.88 8.07
N SER A 92 -7.72 -12.92 8.85
CA SER A 92 -9.02 -13.60 8.84
C SER A 92 -10.00 -13.04 9.87
N PHE A 93 -11.28 -13.08 9.54
CA PHE A 93 -12.39 -12.78 10.45
C PHE A 93 -13.29 -14.01 10.54
N PRO A 94 -13.83 -14.34 11.72
CA PRO A 94 -14.71 -15.49 11.87
C PRO A 94 -15.98 -15.29 11.02
N SER A 95 -16.21 -16.20 10.07
CA SER A 95 -17.24 -16.14 9.00
C SER A 95 -18.71 -16.25 9.48
N ASN A 96 -18.99 -15.98 10.75
CA ASN A 96 -20.32 -16.15 11.31
C ASN A 96 -21.14 -14.89 10.99
N THR A 97 -21.96 -14.96 9.93
CA THR A 97 -22.99 -14.01 9.45
C THR A 97 -22.56 -13.06 8.32
N SER A 98 -23.06 -13.39 7.12
CA SER A 98 -22.94 -12.64 5.87
C SER A 98 -23.79 -11.36 5.90
N SER A 99 -23.19 -10.23 6.26
CA SER A 99 -23.78 -8.91 6.04
C SER A 99 -22.76 -7.94 5.43
N SER A 100 -23.20 -7.15 4.44
CA SER A 100 -22.37 -6.20 3.68
C SER A 100 -21.69 -5.14 4.58
N ALA A 101 -22.35 -4.76 5.68
CA ALA A 101 -21.80 -3.83 6.67
C ALA A 101 -20.61 -4.40 7.46
N ARG A 102 -20.56 -5.73 7.72
CA ARG A 102 -19.40 -6.36 8.35
C ARG A 102 -18.19 -6.34 7.42
N SER A 103 -18.39 -6.65 6.13
CA SER A 103 -17.31 -6.63 5.14
C SER A 103 -16.57 -5.29 5.08
N SER A 104 -17.29 -4.17 5.21
CA SER A 104 -16.68 -2.83 5.16
C SER A 104 -15.93 -2.46 6.45
N SER A 105 -16.46 -2.86 7.62
CA SER A 105 -15.76 -2.71 8.89
C SER A 105 -14.51 -3.59 8.94
N ASP A 106 -14.57 -4.80 8.37
CA ASP A 106 -13.45 -5.72 8.29
C ASP A 106 -12.30 -5.12 7.48
N GLU A 107 -12.57 -4.41 6.37
CA GLU A 107 -11.52 -3.71 5.60
C GLU A 107 -10.81 -2.63 6.42
N ALA A 108 -11.54 -1.87 7.24
CA ALA A 108 -10.94 -0.88 8.12
C ALA A 108 -10.02 -1.55 9.15
N ILE A 109 -10.47 -2.64 9.75
CA ILE A 109 -9.67 -3.43 10.70
C ILE A 109 -8.44 -4.04 10.01
N ARG A 110 -8.57 -4.53 8.77
CA ARG A 110 -7.42 -5.01 7.98
C ARG A 110 -6.40 -3.90 7.77
N CYS A 111 -6.84 -2.70 7.38
CA CYS A 111 -5.93 -1.55 7.21
C CYS A 111 -5.18 -1.25 8.51
N ILE A 112 -5.90 -1.16 9.64
CA ILE A 112 -5.30 -0.90 10.96
C ILE A 112 -4.27 -1.98 11.31
N ARG A 113 -4.60 -3.26 11.13
CA ARG A 113 -3.67 -4.37 11.38
C ARG A 113 -2.44 -4.34 10.46
N HIS A 114 -2.58 -3.95 9.18
CA HIS A 114 -1.43 -3.76 8.29
C HIS A 114 -0.51 -2.64 8.78
N VAL A 115 -1.08 -1.52 9.28
CA VAL A 115 -0.33 -0.40 9.85
C VAL A 115 0.38 -0.81 11.13
N ALA A 116 -0.33 -1.46 12.06
CA ALA A 116 0.25 -1.96 13.31
C ALA A 116 1.40 -2.93 13.05
N LEU A 117 1.21 -3.88 12.12
CA LEU A 117 2.26 -4.83 11.73
C LEU A 117 3.43 -4.14 11.02
N HIS A 118 3.19 -3.06 10.28
CA HIS A 118 4.26 -2.25 9.68
C HIS A 118 5.13 -1.60 10.76
N ILE A 119 4.52 -0.94 11.75
CA ILE A 119 5.21 -0.35 12.90
C ILE A 119 5.98 -1.44 13.66
N PHE A 120 5.33 -2.57 13.94
CA PHE A 120 5.95 -3.70 14.63
C PHE A 120 7.15 -4.27 13.86
N SER A 121 7.06 -4.35 12.53
CA SER A 121 8.17 -4.80 11.69
C SER A 121 9.34 -3.83 11.64
N ASP A 122 9.12 -2.53 11.85
CA ASP A 122 10.21 -1.55 12.03
C ASP A 122 10.91 -1.75 13.36
N LEU A 123 10.13 -1.90 14.45
CA LEU A 123 10.63 -2.15 15.80
C LEU A 123 11.57 -3.36 15.83
N TRP A 124 11.18 -4.45 15.16
CA TRP A 124 11.97 -5.68 15.08
C TRP A 124 12.92 -5.73 13.88
N TYR A 125 13.03 -4.66 13.10
CA TYR A 125 13.90 -4.55 11.94
C TYR A 125 13.76 -5.75 10.99
N ILE A 126 12.55 -5.95 10.46
CA ILE A 126 12.18 -6.97 9.48
C ILE A 126 11.80 -6.27 8.14
N PRO A 127 12.77 -5.89 7.28
CA PRO A 127 12.50 -5.07 6.11
C PRO A 127 11.57 -5.72 5.07
N SER A 128 11.65 -7.05 4.92
CA SER A 128 10.76 -7.79 4.01
C SER A 128 9.29 -7.66 4.41
N LEU A 129 9.02 -7.71 5.72
CA LEU A 129 7.67 -7.53 6.26
C LEU A 129 7.19 -6.08 6.12
N GLN A 130 8.07 -5.09 6.26
CA GLN A 130 7.73 -3.68 6.01
C GLN A 130 7.26 -3.44 4.56
N VAL A 131 7.96 -4.02 3.58
CA VAL A 131 7.57 -3.90 2.17
C VAL A 131 6.23 -4.58 1.93
N PHE A 132 6.04 -5.79 2.47
CA PHE A 132 4.83 -6.57 2.28
C PHE A 132 3.60 -5.94 2.96
N THR A 133 3.76 -5.38 4.17
CA THR A 133 2.70 -4.65 4.88
C THR A 133 2.24 -3.41 4.12
N LEU A 134 3.15 -2.64 3.52
CA LEU A 134 2.77 -1.49 2.68
C LEU A 134 2.00 -1.90 1.43
N LEU A 135 2.42 -2.97 0.76
CA LEU A 135 1.73 -3.50 -0.43
C LEU A 135 0.31 -3.94 -0.10
N ASN A 136 0.15 -4.70 0.99
CA ASN A 136 -1.17 -5.17 1.42
C ASN A 136 -2.03 -4.01 1.90
N LEU A 137 -1.47 -3.04 2.64
CA LEU A 137 -2.19 -1.83 3.04
C LEU A 137 -2.72 -1.07 1.81
N GLN A 138 -1.89 -0.87 0.78
CA GLN A 138 -2.32 -0.20 -0.45
C GLN A 138 -3.46 -0.95 -1.14
N THR A 139 -3.37 -2.28 -1.18
CA THR A 139 -4.42 -3.13 -1.77
C THR A 139 -5.73 -3.00 -0.99
N THR A 140 -5.70 -3.14 0.32
CA THR A 140 -6.87 -3.03 1.19
C THR A 140 -7.49 -1.62 1.13
N LEU A 141 -6.66 -0.56 1.12
CA LEU A 141 -7.12 0.81 0.98
C LEU A 141 -7.78 1.10 -0.38
N SER A 142 -7.46 0.34 -1.44
CA SER A 142 -8.11 0.51 -2.75
C SER A 142 -9.57 0.08 -2.75
N HIS A 143 -9.97 -0.76 -1.78
CA HIS A 143 -11.33 -1.26 -1.60
C HIS A 143 -12.08 -0.60 -0.45
N LEU A 144 -11.38 0.09 0.47
CA LEU A 144 -11.98 0.72 1.65
C LEU A 144 -13.08 1.73 1.25
N PRO A 145 -14.28 1.70 1.84
CA PRO A 145 -15.30 2.72 1.56
C PRO A 145 -14.95 4.07 2.20
N LEU A 146 -15.34 5.19 1.55
CA LEU A 146 -15.04 6.55 2.01
C LEU A 146 -15.44 6.81 3.47
N SER A 147 -16.57 6.23 3.92
CA SER A 147 -17.07 6.36 5.30
C SER A 147 -16.11 5.83 6.37
N TYR A 148 -15.23 4.89 6.02
CA TYR A 148 -14.27 4.28 6.96
C TYR A 148 -12.86 4.87 6.86
N PHE A 149 -12.59 5.73 5.85
CA PHE A 149 -11.28 6.36 5.73
C PHE A 149 -10.94 7.25 6.93
N ALA A 150 -11.93 7.91 7.54
CA ALA A 150 -11.69 8.78 8.70
C ALA A 150 -11.06 8.01 9.86
N SER A 151 -11.60 6.83 10.20
CA SER A 151 -11.09 6.04 11.32
C SER A 151 -9.72 5.45 11.02
N VAL A 152 -9.48 5.00 9.78
CA VAL A 152 -8.17 4.46 9.37
C VAL A 152 -7.11 5.57 9.35
N LEU A 153 -7.42 6.74 8.78
CA LEU A 153 -6.48 7.87 8.78
C LEU A 153 -6.20 8.36 10.19
N ARG A 154 -7.20 8.47 11.05
CA ARG A 154 -6.99 8.84 12.45
C ARG A 154 -5.98 7.91 13.12
N TYR A 155 -6.21 6.60 13.03
CA TYR A 155 -5.28 5.60 13.57
C TYR A 155 -3.88 5.75 12.99
N ILE A 156 -3.75 5.93 11.67
CA ILE A 156 -2.45 6.14 11.04
C ILE A 156 -1.77 7.35 11.67
N TYR A 157 -2.39 8.53 11.70
CA TYR A 157 -1.70 9.73 12.17
C TYR A 157 -1.39 9.69 13.67
N GLU A 158 -2.23 9.06 14.49
CA GLU A 158 -2.01 8.83 15.92
C GLU A 158 -0.82 7.89 16.17
N GLU A 159 -0.72 6.77 15.45
CA GLU A 159 0.30 5.74 15.69
C GLU A 159 1.60 5.97 14.89
N THR A 160 1.59 6.91 13.93
CA THR A 160 2.72 7.14 13.02
C THR A 160 3.28 8.56 13.05
N PRO A 161 3.56 9.18 14.22
CA PRO A 161 4.06 10.55 14.28
C PRO A 161 5.44 10.68 13.64
N GLY A 162 5.59 11.62 12.69
CA GLY A 162 6.86 12.09 12.13
C GLY A 162 7.66 11.11 11.25
N SER A 163 7.95 9.89 11.72
CA SER A 163 8.94 8.99 11.11
C SER A 163 8.38 8.13 9.97
N TYR A 164 7.09 7.86 9.98
CA TYR A 164 6.43 6.86 9.13
C TYR A 164 5.71 7.51 7.94
N THR A 165 6.41 8.44 7.28
CA THR A 165 5.89 9.21 6.14
C THR A 165 5.35 8.33 5.01
N ARG A 166 5.93 7.15 4.79
CA ARG A 166 5.50 6.23 3.73
C ARG A 166 4.08 5.68 3.94
N VAL A 167 3.72 5.33 5.17
CA VAL A 167 2.37 4.82 5.49
C VAL A 167 1.33 5.91 5.25
N ARG A 168 1.61 7.13 5.72
CA ARG A 168 0.75 8.31 5.51
C ARG A 168 0.59 8.63 4.03
N GLN A 169 1.69 8.63 3.27
CA GLN A 169 1.66 8.85 1.81
C GLN A 169 0.81 7.81 1.08
N VAL A 170 0.91 6.53 1.45
CA VAL A 170 0.08 5.46 0.87
C VAL A 170 -1.40 5.70 1.16
N ALA A 171 -1.76 6.08 2.39
CA ALA A 171 -3.14 6.35 2.77
C ALA A 171 -3.73 7.58 2.07
N VAL A 172 -2.99 8.69 2.06
CA VAL A 172 -3.39 9.94 1.39
C VAL A 172 -3.53 9.74 -0.11
N LYS A 173 -2.57 9.03 -0.73
CA LYS A 173 -2.63 8.68 -2.15
C LYS A 173 -3.88 7.85 -2.45
N ALA A 174 -4.15 6.80 -1.68
CA ALA A 174 -5.31 5.94 -1.90
C ALA A 174 -6.64 6.69 -1.78
N LEU A 175 -6.76 7.60 -0.80
CA LEU A 175 -7.94 8.46 -0.65
C LEU A 175 -8.11 9.36 -1.89
N MET A 176 -7.05 10.09 -2.24
CA MET A 176 -7.13 11.13 -3.25
C MET A 176 -7.18 10.59 -4.68
N GLU A 177 -6.66 9.39 -4.95
CA GLU A 177 -6.80 8.74 -6.25
C GLU A 177 -8.25 8.36 -6.55
N ARG A 178 -9.03 8.02 -5.51
CA ARG A 178 -10.39 7.49 -5.61
C ARG A 178 -11.48 8.54 -5.43
N PHE A 179 -11.25 9.55 -4.61
CA PHE A 179 -12.27 10.53 -4.25
C PHE A 179 -11.82 11.96 -4.54
N THR A 180 -12.78 12.81 -4.89
CA THR A 180 -12.58 14.25 -5.04
C THR A 180 -12.57 14.94 -3.69
N VAL A 181 -11.90 16.10 -3.59
CA VAL A 181 -11.92 16.93 -2.38
C VAL A 181 -13.36 17.27 -1.97
N GLY A 182 -14.26 17.51 -2.93
CA GLY A 182 -15.67 17.77 -2.66
C GLY A 182 -16.41 16.59 -2.01
N GLU A 183 -16.04 15.34 -2.34
CA GLU A 183 -16.61 14.14 -1.70
C GLU A 183 -16.02 13.93 -0.30
N ILE A 184 -14.70 14.08 -0.16
CA ILE A 184 -13.99 13.99 1.12
C ILE A 184 -14.59 14.97 2.13
N MET A 185 -14.81 16.22 1.71
CA MET A 185 -15.37 17.27 2.57
C MET A 185 -16.86 17.09 2.89
N LYS A 186 -17.60 16.20 2.23
CA LYS A 186 -18.98 15.89 2.63
C LYS A 186 -19.04 15.00 3.87
N VAL A 187 -18.04 14.14 4.07
CA VAL A 187 -17.95 13.26 5.23
C VAL A 187 -17.54 14.06 6.46
N LYS A 188 -18.39 14.06 7.48
CA LYS A 188 -18.22 14.88 8.68
C LYS A 188 -16.95 14.51 9.42
N GLU A 189 -16.71 13.21 9.59
CA GLU A 189 -15.60 12.65 10.34
C GLU A 189 -14.25 12.96 9.68
N LEU A 190 -14.19 12.95 8.33
CA LEU A 190 -13.00 13.37 7.59
C LEU A 190 -12.75 14.86 7.76
N ARG A 191 -13.78 15.71 7.58
CA ARG A 191 -13.64 17.16 7.79
C ARG A 191 -13.16 17.50 9.19
N GLU A 192 -13.69 16.83 10.21
CA GLU A 192 -13.28 17.02 11.61
C GLU A 192 -11.83 16.59 11.82
N LEU A 193 -11.43 15.43 11.29
CA LEU A 193 -10.04 14.97 11.34
C LEU A 193 -9.09 15.98 10.69
N LEU A 194 -9.40 16.47 9.49
CA LEU A 194 -8.55 17.45 8.78
C LEU A 194 -8.49 18.81 9.48
N SER A 195 -9.50 19.13 10.29
CA SER A 195 -9.51 20.38 11.07
C SER A 195 -8.72 20.22 12.37
N ALA A 196 -8.71 19.03 12.96
CA ALA A 196 -8.01 18.73 14.22
C ALA A 196 -6.53 18.38 14.00
N ASP A 197 -6.20 17.70 12.91
CA ASP A 197 -4.86 17.25 12.57
C ASP A 197 -4.33 18.00 11.34
N GLY A 198 -3.48 18.99 11.62
CA GLY A 198 -2.86 19.81 10.59
C GLY A 198 -1.88 19.04 9.71
N GLU A 199 -1.23 17.98 10.21
CA GLU A 199 -0.30 17.18 9.41
C GLU A 199 -1.06 16.42 8.32
N CYS A 200 -2.22 15.84 8.68
CA CYS A 200 -3.08 15.15 7.73
C CYS A 200 -3.59 16.08 6.61
N ALA A 201 -3.97 17.31 6.97
CA ALA A 201 -4.36 18.32 6.00
C ALA A 201 -3.20 18.74 5.08
N VAL A 202 -1.99 18.93 5.63
CA VAL A 202 -0.79 19.28 4.86
C VAL A 202 -0.44 18.18 3.86
N ASP A 203 -0.44 16.91 4.28
CA ASP A 203 -0.09 15.80 3.39
C ASP A 203 -1.10 15.68 2.22
N LEU A 204 -2.39 15.93 2.46
CA LEU A 204 -3.41 15.98 1.41
C LEU A 204 -3.17 17.13 0.42
N LEU A 205 -2.80 18.31 0.91
CA LEU A 205 -2.52 19.48 0.07
C LEU A 205 -1.27 19.25 -0.80
N VAL A 206 -0.20 18.74 -0.19
CA VAL A 206 1.04 18.39 -0.90
C VAL A 206 0.76 17.39 -2.01
N TRP A 207 0.00 16.34 -1.72
CA TRP A 207 -0.37 15.35 -2.74
C TRP A 207 -1.28 15.94 -3.83
N GLY A 208 -2.25 16.78 -3.45
CA GLY A 208 -3.13 17.46 -4.39
C GLY A 208 -2.36 18.32 -5.40
N GLU A 209 -1.35 19.05 -4.92
CA GLU A 209 -0.47 19.86 -5.75
C GLU A 209 0.40 19.00 -6.67
N GLU A 210 0.98 17.91 -6.14
CA GLU A 210 1.75 16.97 -6.96
C GLU A 210 0.90 16.39 -8.11
N ARG A 211 -0.38 16.08 -7.83
CA ARG A 211 -1.32 15.60 -8.86
C ARG A 211 -1.63 16.68 -9.90
N ARG A 212 -1.81 17.94 -9.49
CA ARG A 212 -2.03 19.07 -10.39
C ARG A 212 -0.86 19.26 -11.34
N VAL A 213 0.36 19.32 -10.81
CA VAL A 213 1.60 19.45 -11.60
C VAL A 213 1.75 18.26 -12.57
N LYS A 214 1.48 17.03 -12.13
CA LYS A 214 1.52 15.85 -13.02
C LYS A 214 0.46 15.87 -14.12
N ARG A 215 -0.69 16.52 -13.92
CA ARG A 215 -1.70 16.72 -14.96
C ARG A 215 -1.26 17.80 -15.95
N GLU A 216 -0.78 18.94 -15.47
CA GLU A 216 -0.30 20.03 -16.33
C GLU A 216 0.85 19.61 -17.23
N ARG A 217 1.83 18.85 -16.69
CA ARG A 217 2.92 18.28 -17.49
C ARG A 217 2.44 17.30 -18.56
N ARG A 218 1.35 16.57 -18.32
CA ARG A 218 0.76 15.68 -19.33
C ARG A 218 0.08 16.48 -20.43
N VAL A 219 -0.75 17.45 -20.06
CA VAL A 219 -1.44 18.34 -21.01
C VAL A 219 -0.43 19.10 -21.88
N GLY A 220 0.66 19.61 -21.29
CA GLY A 220 1.74 20.27 -22.04
C GLY A 220 2.39 19.36 -23.08
N ARG A 221 2.74 18.11 -22.70
CA ARG A 221 3.31 17.13 -23.65
C ARG A 221 2.32 16.71 -24.73
N ASP A 222 1.05 16.53 -24.40
CA ASP A 222 0.02 16.15 -25.36
C ASP A 222 -0.24 17.28 -26.36
N TRP A 223 -0.22 18.53 -25.90
CA TRP A 223 -0.25 19.72 -26.75
C TRP A 223 0.95 19.80 -27.68
N GLU A 224 2.17 19.63 -27.17
CA GLU A 224 3.40 19.61 -27.98
C GLU A 224 3.36 18.51 -29.05
N GLN A 225 2.95 17.29 -28.69
CA GLN A 225 2.81 16.20 -29.64
C GLN A 225 1.72 16.47 -30.70
N SER A 226 0.63 17.13 -30.32
CA SER A 226 -0.44 17.52 -31.24
C SER A 226 0.02 18.63 -32.19
N ALA A 227 0.77 19.62 -31.69
CA ALA A 227 1.34 20.69 -32.48
C ALA A 227 2.40 20.19 -33.48
N VAL A 228 3.25 19.24 -33.06
CA VAL A 228 4.22 18.57 -33.94
C VAL A 228 3.51 17.75 -35.03
N ARG A 229 2.45 17.01 -34.67
CA ARG A 229 1.64 16.28 -35.65
C ARG A 229 0.96 17.21 -36.64
N GLY A 230 0.32 18.29 -36.16
CA GLY A 230 -0.31 19.28 -37.03
C GLY A 230 0.67 19.90 -38.02
N ARG A 231 1.90 20.22 -37.56
CA ARG A 231 2.95 20.78 -38.42
C ARG A 231 3.39 19.81 -39.52
N ARG A 232 3.55 18.53 -39.18
CA ARG A 232 3.93 17.47 -40.14
C ARG A 232 2.86 17.25 -41.21
N VAL A 233 1.58 17.24 -40.83
CA VAL A 233 0.44 17.13 -41.76
C VAL A 233 0.39 18.32 -42.72
N CYS A 234 0.67 19.54 -42.24
CA CYS A 234 0.75 20.72 -43.10
C CYS A 234 1.92 20.63 -44.10
N GLU A 235 3.09 20.15 -43.68
CA GLU A 235 4.26 19.97 -44.55
C GLU A 235 4.02 18.89 -45.62
N GLU A 236 3.42 17.76 -45.26
CA GLU A 236 3.02 16.71 -46.21
C GLU A 236 1.98 17.21 -47.23
N SER A 237 1.02 18.04 -46.80
CA SER A 237 0.03 18.65 -47.68
C SER A 237 0.62 19.69 -48.64
N MET A 238 1.69 20.38 -48.23
CA MET A 238 2.41 21.33 -49.10
C MET A 238 3.33 20.61 -50.11
N GLY A 239 3.94 19.48 -49.72
CA GLY A 239 4.76 18.66 -50.62
C GLY A 239 3.97 18.04 -51.78
N MET A 240 2.71 17.65 -51.56
CA MET A 240 1.85 17.08 -52.60
C MET A 240 1.34 18.08 -53.66
N LYS A 241 1.52 19.39 -53.45
CA LYS A 241 1.13 20.42 -54.43
C LYS A 241 2.22 20.72 -55.48
N GLY A 242 3.41 20.11 -55.36
CA GLY A 242 4.51 20.29 -56.31
C GLY A 242 4.37 19.53 -57.64
N ASP A 243 3.54 18.48 -57.69
CA ASP A 243 3.45 17.58 -58.86
C ASP A 243 2.29 17.91 -59.82
N ILE A 244 1.62 19.07 -59.64
CA ILE A 244 0.55 19.58 -60.53
C ILE A 244 1.08 20.74 -61.38
N LEU A 245 2.29 20.61 -61.90
CA LEU A 245 2.73 21.37 -63.08
C LEU A 245 3.03 20.35 -64.18
N GLY A 246 1.94 19.83 -64.73
CA GLY A 246 1.94 19.09 -65.98
C GLY A 246 2.53 19.94 -67.10
N GLU A 247 3.26 19.24 -67.95
CA GLU A 247 4.02 19.71 -69.10
C GLU A 247 3.29 20.78 -69.92
N THR A 248 3.96 21.90 -70.11
CA THR A 248 3.61 22.97 -71.05
C THR A 248 3.67 22.44 -72.49
N THR A 249 2.59 21.81 -72.94
CA THR A 249 2.43 21.41 -74.34
C THR A 249 1.71 22.52 -75.10
N GLY A 250 2.41 23.10 -76.08
CA GLY A 250 2.05 24.33 -76.78
C GLY A 250 0.72 24.30 -77.54
N TRP A 251 -0.03 25.39 -77.41
CA TRP A 251 -1.19 25.74 -78.23
C TRP A 251 -0.75 26.62 -79.40
N ALA A 252 -0.16 26.00 -80.42
CA ALA A 252 0.00 26.63 -81.72
C ALA A 252 -0.40 25.63 -82.82
N ASP A 253 -1.10 26.17 -83.81
CA ASP A 253 -1.41 25.60 -85.11
C ASP A 253 -2.53 24.54 -85.20
N ASN A 254 -3.70 25.00 -85.63
CA ASN A 254 -4.17 24.65 -86.98
C ASN A 254 -5.36 25.52 -87.42
N THR A 255 -5.02 26.53 -88.21
CA THR A 255 -5.91 27.11 -89.22
C THR A 255 -6.03 26.12 -90.38
N GLY A 256 -7.27 25.78 -90.78
CA GLY A 256 -7.48 24.84 -91.87
C GLY A 256 -8.94 24.79 -92.32
N ALA A 257 -9.33 25.77 -93.12
CA ALA A 257 -10.58 25.81 -93.86
C ALA A 257 -10.73 24.59 -94.80
N ARG A 258 -11.98 24.17 -95.08
CA ARG A 258 -12.66 24.42 -96.37
C ARG A 258 -13.94 23.58 -96.55
N PHE A 259 -14.96 24.30 -97.05
CA PHE A 259 -16.09 23.93 -97.92
C PHE A 259 -16.89 22.66 -97.67
#